data_AF-A0A946GYU1-F1
#
_entry.id   AF-A0A946GYU1-F1
#
_cell.length_a   1.000
_cell.length_b   1.000
_cell.length_c   1.000
_cell.angle_alpha   90.00
_cell.angle_beta   90.00
_cell.angle_gamma   90.00
#
_symmetry.space_group_name_H-M   'P 1'
#
loop_
_entity.id
_entity.type
_entity.pdbx_description
1 polymer ?
#
loop_
_entity_poly.entity_id
_entity_poly.type
_entity_poly.pdbx_seq_one_letter_code
_entity_poly.pdbx_strand_id
1 'polypeptide(L)'
;MRQRKTVALGMSYVCVFACGLTVGMFAISGCGGDEGTKDDSASDDAVSDGGETGSTGGSDSPKVAKNGTYVDEDGRKWLAKDFPYDVWYTNPLAVAKQEGKVPDPGVGNPGTTPENGGTKTTDPMPASDSGSGEINWKEVIAASVLDEEIKKINNRFRAKLQTVATFNSSYLELPPHVTTMAALSAIAAQHPDEVRWKKNANQIRDLSASMLTEKLQRGPKSYKQMNEPYLNIGDILSGSPPGGLAEPNEDGAMVEYVDIGFLMKRIEIGTKWMQVNVGSEEALMENADDIKHEAALLGALLTVTMTEGYGYEEDDDFKAFAKGMMDGCKKVTEAVGTGNLENYQLGFSLIDQACTKCHGTYR
;
A
#
# COMPACT_ATOMS: atom_id res chain seq x y z
N MET A 1 -52.93 -4.91 25.41
CA MET A 1 -52.87 -6.29 24.90
C MET A 1 -52.42 -6.27 23.44
N ARG A 2 -51.13 -6.52 23.19
CA ARG A 2 -50.57 -6.73 21.85
C ARG A 2 -49.59 -7.90 21.96
N GLN A 3 -49.87 -8.96 21.21
CA GLN A 3 -49.18 -10.24 21.26
C GLN A 3 -47.74 -10.10 20.75
N ARG A 4 -46.79 -10.60 21.55
CA ARG A 4 -45.42 -10.91 21.12
C ARG A 4 -45.45 -12.27 20.41
N LYS A 5 -44.98 -12.32 19.17
CA LYS A 5 -44.70 -13.57 18.46
C LYS A 5 -43.30 -14.04 18.83
N THR A 6 -43.26 -15.15 19.55
CA THR A 6 -42.08 -15.97 19.84
C THR A 6 -41.67 -16.68 18.53
N VAL A 7 -40.43 -16.50 18.09
CA VAL A 7 -39.81 -17.35 17.06
C VAL A 7 -38.87 -18.31 17.79
N ALA A 8 -39.13 -19.60 17.58
CA ALA A 8 -38.46 -20.71 18.23
C ALA A 8 -37.09 -20.99 17.61
N LEU A 9 -36.09 -21.18 18.48
CA LEU A 9 -34.79 -21.77 18.15
C LEU A 9 -34.98 -23.22 17.68
N GLY A 10 -34.52 -23.52 16.47
CA GLY A 10 -34.37 -24.88 15.94
C GLY A 10 -32.94 -25.37 16.14
N MET A 11 -32.79 -26.31 17.06
CA MET A 11 -31.56 -26.98 17.47
C MET A 11 -31.43 -28.30 16.70
N SER A 12 -30.31 -28.53 15.99
CA SER A 12 -29.94 -29.78 15.29
C SER A 12 -28.68 -29.51 14.43
N TYR A 13 -27.59 -30.28 14.35
CA TYR A 13 -27.27 -31.65 14.76
C TYR A 13 -25.74 -31.71 14.96
N VAL A 14 -25.29 -32.28 16.07
CA VAL A 14 -23.89 -32.68 16.29
C VAL A 14 -23.69 -34.03 15.61
N CYS A 15 -22.79 -34.11 14.62
CA CYS A 15 -22.29 -35.37 14.08
C CYS A 15 -20.84 -35.56 14.50
N VAL A 16 -20.66 -36.33 15.57
CA VAL A 16 -19.38 -36.93 15.97
C VAL A 16 -19.06 -38.05 14.99
N PHE A 17 -17.95 -37.95 14.26
CA PHE A 17 -17.29 -39.11 13.65
C PHE A 17 -15.93 -39.31 14.31
N ALA A 18 -15.85 -40.37 15.08
CA ALA A 18 -14.63 -40.94 15.62
C ALA A 18 -14.19 -42.12 14.74
N CYS A 19 -12.89 -42.45 14.86
CA CYS A 19 -12.24 -43.72 14.55
C CYS A 19 -11.56 -43.84 13.17
N GLY A 20 -10.25 -44.14 13.19
CA GLY A 20 -9.53 -44.62 12.00
C GLY A 20 -8.01 -44.42 11.99
N LEU A 21 -7.31 -44.75 13.07
CA LEU A 21 -5.84 -44.81 13.11
C LEU A 21 -5.39 -46.15 12.49
N THR A 22 -4.69 -46.14 11.36
CA THR A 22 -3.98 -47.32 10.84
C THR A 22 -2.56 -46.95 10.43
N VAL A 23 -1.63 -47.41 11.25
CA VAL A 23 -0.18 -47.49 11.02
C VAL A 23 0.08 -48.67 10.08
N GLY A 24 0.83 -48.45 9.00
CA GLY A 24 1.33 -49.50 8.11
C GLY A 24 2.82 -49.32 7.87
N MET A 25 3.64 -49.95 8.73
CA MET A 25 5.06 -50.20 8.46
C MET A 25 5.18 -51.40 7.52
N PHE A 26 5.91 -51.25 6.42
CA PHE A 26 6.57 -52.36 5.74
C PHE A 26 8.05 -52.03 5.59
N ALA A 27 8.88 -52.83 6.26
CA ALA A 27 10.29 -53.01 5.95
C ALA A 27 10.46 -54.37 5.28
N ILE A 28 11.47 -54.49 4.40
CA ILE A 28 12.54 -55.53 4.39
C ILE A 28 13.28 -55.49 3.02
N SER A 29 14.51 -54.97 3.10
CA SER A 29 15.81 -55.56 2.71
C SER A 29 16.27 -55.84 1.27
N GLY A 30 17.50 -55.37 1.02
CA GLY A 30 18.59 -56.04 0.28
C GLY A 30 19.13 -55.23 -0.92
N CYS A 31 20.43 -55.05 -1.19
CA CYS A 31 21.69 -55.65 -0.72
C CYS A 31 22.90 -54.89 -1.34
N GLY A 32 24.05 -54.81 -0.63
CA GLY A 32 25.43 -54.49 -1.11
C GLY A 32 25.79 -53.00 -1.20
N GLY A 33 26.78 -52.41 -0.49
CA GLY A 33 28.15 -52.84 -0.10
C GLY A 33 29.15 -52.40 -1.21
N ASP A 34 30.30 -51.77 -1.02
CA ASP A 34 31.09 -51.21 0.10
C ASP A 34 32.26 -50.40 -0.54
N GLU A 35 32.94 -49.55 0.25
CA GLU A 35 34.24 -48.86 0.01
C GLU A 35 34.32 -47.84 -1.15
N GLY A 36 34.91 -46.65 -1.07
CA GLY A 36 35.81 -46.03 -0.10
C GLY A 36 36.75 -45.09 -0.86
N THR A 37 37.18 -44.00 -0.19
CA THR A 37 38.32 -43.09 -0.50
C THR A 37 38.16 -41.93 -1.51
N LYS A 38 38.03 -40.73 -0.91
CA LYS A 38 38.84 -39.49 -0.99
C LYS A 38 39.42 -38.94 -2.31
N ASP A 39 39.23 -37.61 -2.39
CA ASP A 39 40.07 -36.53 -2.92
C ASP A 39 40.53 -36.61 -4.39
N ASP A 40 40.13 -35.63 -5.20
CA ASP A 40 41.07 -34.60 -5.66
C ASP A 40 40.39 -33.44 -6.43
N SER A 41 40.68 -32.23 -5.97
CA SER A 41 41.38 -31.14 -6.66
C SER A 41 41.03 -30.75 -8.11
N ALA A 42 40.92 -29.43 -8.26
CA ALA A 42 40.71 -28.62 -9.47
C ALA A 42 41.80 -28.77 -10.55
N SER A 43 41.47 -28.42 -11.79
CA SER A 43 42.20 -27.41 -12.60
C SER A 43 41.61 -27.24 -14.01
N ASP A 44 41.92 -26.07 -14.55
CA ASP A 44 41.31 -25.32 -15.64
C ASP A 44 41.64 -25.77 -17.09
N ASP A 45 41.01 -25.01 -17.99
CA ASP A 45 41.44 -24.56 -19.32
C ASP A 45 41.20 -25.45 -20.55
N ALA A 46 40.40 -24.91 -21.48
CA ALA A 46 40.91 -24.59 -22.83
C ALA A 46 39.91 -23.71 -23.61
N VAL A 47 40.41 -22.52 -23.99
CA VAL A 47 39.90 -21.68 -25.08
C VAL A 47 40.39 -22.24 -26.42
N SER A 48 39.56 -22.18 -27.46
CA SER A 48 40.05 -22.16 -28.84
C SER A 48 39.10 -21.34 -29.74
N ASP A 49 39.73 -20.51 -30.56
CA ASP A 49 39.16 -19.54 -31.50
C ASP A 49 39.41 -20.02 -32.95
N GLY A 50 38.57 -19.52 -33.89
CA GLY A 50 38.95 -19.32 -35.29
C GLY A 50 38.16 -20.07 -36.37
N GLY A 51 37.44 -19.32 -37.22
CA GLY A 51 37.18 -19.70 -38.62
C GLY A 51 35.87 -19.21 -39.26
N GLU A 52 35.93 -18.08 -39.99
CA GLU A 52 34.86 -17.46 -40.80
C GLU A 52 34.44 -18.23 -42.07
N THR A 53 33.20 -18.01 -42.55
CA THR A 53 32.86 -17.59 -43.94
C THR A 53 31.35 -17.35 -44.16
N GLY A 54 30.98 -16.16 -44.70
CA GLY A 54 29.99 -16.04 -45.81
C GLY A 54 28.51 -15.68 -45.57
N SER A 55 28.21 -14.39 -45.32
CA SER A 55 27.08 -13.54 -45.80
C SER A 55 25.67 -14.10 -46.16
N THR A 56 24.61 -13.60 -45.50
CA THR A 56 23.62 -12.63 -46.07
C THR A 56 22.48 -12.27 -45.07
N GLY A 57 22.39 -10.98 -44.71
CA GLY A 57 21.18 -10.18 -44.43
C GLY A 57 20.12 -10.65 -43.42
N GLY A 58 20.07 -10.01 -42.23
CA GLY A 58 18.85 -9.93 -41.42
C GLY A 58 19.04 -9.51 -39.96
N SER A 59 19.07 -8.19 -39.69
CA SER A 59 18.79 -7.53 -38.39
C SER A 59 19.41 -8.17 -37.13
N ASP A 60 20.67 -7.83 -36.83
CA ASP A 60 21.31 -8.17 -35.56
C ASP A 60 20.57 -7.50 -34.38
N SER A 61 20.01 -8.32 -33.50
CA SER A 61 19.57 -7.88 -32.18
C SER A 61 20.78 -7.91 -31.23
N PRO A 62 21.03 -6.87 -30.41
CA PRO A 62 22.16 -6.88 -29.49
C PRO A 62 22.02 -8.02 -28.48
N LYS A 63 23.07 -8.85 -28.34
CA LYS A 63 23.15 -9.87 -27.29
C LYS A 63 23.24 -9.19 -25.92
N VAL A 64 22.17 -9.30 -25.13
CA VAL A 64 22.09 -8.76 -23.76
C VAL A 64 23.07 -9.52 -22.84
N ALA A 65 23.99 -8.80 -22.19
CA ALA A 65 24.90 -9.38 -21.19
C ALA A 65 24.10 -9.82 -19.95
N LYS A 66 24.59 -10.85 -19.22
CA LYS A 66 23.94 -11.46 -18.04
C LYS A 66 23.51 -10.50 -16.91
N ASN A 67 23.97 -9.25 -16.94
CA ASN A 67 23.62 -8.20 -15.97
C ASN A 67 22.61 -7.17 -16.50
N GLY A 68 21.97 -7.43 -17.65
CA GLY A 68 20.87 -6.60 -18.16
C GLY A 68 21.29 -5.21 -18.64
N THR A 69 22.55 -4.97 -18.99
CA THR A 69 23.03 -3.70 -19.56
C THR A 69 23.61 -3.93 -20.96
N TYR A 70 23.40 -2.97 -21.87
CA TYR A 70 24.03 -2.97 -23.19
C TYR A 70 24.41 -1.55 -23.63
N VAL A 71 25.26 -1.44 -24.65
CA VAL A 71 25.67 -0.17 -25.27
C VAL A 71 25.19 -0.19 -26.72
N ASP A 72 24.56 0.89 -27.18
CA ASP A 72 24.09 1.00 -28.57
C ASP A 72 25.20 1.45 -29.53
N GLU A 73 24.89 1.52 -30.83
CA GLU A 73 25.82 1.90 -31.89
C GLU A 73 26.34 3.35 -31.75
N ASP A 74 25.59 4.21 -31.05
CA ASP A 74 25.94 5.59 -30.75
C ASP A 74 26.79 5.71 -29.46
N GLY A 75 27.14 4.58 -28.83
CA GLY A 75 27.97 4.53 -27.61
C GLY A 75 27.21 4.84 -26.31
N ARG A 76 25.88 4.90 -26.34
CA ARG A 76 25.03 5.19 -25.18
C ARG A 76 24.75 3.92 -24.39
N LYS A 77 24.81 4.02 -23.05
CA LYS A 77 24.54 2.90 -22.14
C LYS A 77 23.05 2.76 -21.84
N TRP A 78 22.57 1.52 -21.78
CA TRP A 78 21.17 1.17 -21.55
C TRP A 78 21.03 0.13 -20.42
N LEU A 79 20.00 0.29 -19.60
CA LEU A 79 19.47 -0.69 -18.65
C LEU A 79 18.31 -1.43 -19.32
N ALA A 80 18.53 -2.68 -19.71
CA ALA A 80 17.61 -3.46 -20.54
C ALA A 80 17.22 -2.72 -21.83
N LYS A 81 16.34 -3.29 -22.64
CA LYS A 81 16.06 -2.81 -24.01
C LYS A 81 15.55 -1.35 -24.07
N ASP A 82 14.84 -0.90 -23.03
CA ASP A 82 13.98 0.28 -23.11
C ASP A 82 14.39 1.46 -22.21
N PHE A 83 15.45 1.36 -21.41
CA PHE A 83 15.82 2.42 -20.45
C PHE A 83 17.24 2.96 -20.68
N PRO A 84 17.40 4.18 -21.22
CA PRO A 84 18.69 4.84 -21.36
C PRO A 84 19.25 5.29 -19.99
N TYR A 85 20.56 5.12 -19.76
CA TYR A 85 21.21 5.47 -18.47
C TYR A 85 21.20 6.97 -18.13
N ASP A 86 21.10 7.83 -19.15
CA ASP A 86 21.23 9.29 -19.08
C ASP A 86 19.90 10.03 -18.82
N VAL A 87 18.80 9.30 -18.63
CA VAL A 87 17.53 9.88 -18.13
C VAL A 87 17.63 10.23 -16.63
N TRP A 88 18.60 9.66 -15.93
CA TRP A 88 18.98 10.07 -14.58
C TRP A 88 20.22 10.95 -14.69
N TYR A 89 20.08 12.19 -14.21
CA TYR A 89 21.04 13.30 -14.32
C TYR A 89 22.51 12.89 -14.47
N THR A 90 23.16 13.42 -15.50
CA THR A 90 24.53 13.09 -15.92
C THR A 90 25.59 13.34 -14.84
N ASN A 91 25.28 14.15 -13.82
CA ASN A 91 26.07 14.31 -12.61
C ASN A 91 25.22 14.93 -11.48
N PRO A 92 24.58 14.14 -10.59
CA PRO A 92 23.67 14.67 -9.56
C PRO A 92 24.38 15.59 -8.54
N LEU A 93 25.72 15.58 -8.49
CA LEU A 93 26.52 16.43 -7.60
C LEU A 93 26.97 17.75 -8.26
N ALA A 94 26.73 17.95 -9.55
CA ALA A 94 27.05 19.21 -10.23
C ALA A 94 26.07 20.34 -9.86
N VAL A 95 24.81 19.99 -9.54
CA VAL A 95 23.78 20.95 -9.09
C VAL A 95 24.11 21.52 -7.71
N ALA A 96 24.85 20.78 -6.89
CA ALA A 96 25.25 21.21 -5.55
C ALA A 96 26.52 22.10 -5.52
N LYS A 97 27.15 22.41 -6.67
CA LYS A 97 28.45 23.11 -6.73
C LYS A 97 28.45 24.47 -7.43
N GLN A 98 27.31 25.02 -7.84
CA GLN A 98 27.28 26.42 -8.27
C GLN A 98 27.27 27.38 -7.06
N GLU A 99 28.47 27.64 -6.53
CA GLU A 99 28.74 28.85 -5.76
C GLU A 99 28.74 30.06 -6.70
N GLY A 100 27.78 30.99 -6.55
CA GLY A 100 27.85 32.25 -7.30
C GLY A 100 26.57 33.07 -7.42
N LYS A 101 26.31 33.90 -6.39
CA LYS A 101 25.78 35.28 -6.46
C LYS A 101 24.39 35.51 -7.09
N VAL A 102 23.38 35.54 -6.24
CA VAL A 102 22.05 36.13 -6.53
C VAL A 102 22.11 37.65 -6.28
N PRO A 103 21.46 38.51 -7.09
CA PRO A 103 21.48 39.97 -6.91
C PRO A 103 20.59 40.42 -5.74
N ASP A 104 21.11 41.37 -4.97
CA ASP A 104 20.47 42.06 -3.84
C ASP A 104 19.25 42.90 -4.27
N PRO A 105 18.07 42.77 -3.64
CA PRO A 105 17.07 43.81 -3.63
C PRO A 105 17.09 44.56 -2.28
N GLY A 106 17.78 45.70 -2.28
CA GLY A 106 17.28 46.95 -1.73
C GLY A 106 17.05 47.03 -0.23
N VAL A 107 18.08 47.55 0.46
CA VAL A 107 18.01 48.09 1.82
C VAL A 107 16.89 49.12 1.98
N GLY A 108 15.99 48.88 2.94
CA GLY A 108 15.11 49.89 3.53
C GLY A 108 14.83 49.53 4.99
N ASN A 109 15.34 50.34 5.92
CA ASN A 109 15.15 50.24 7.37
C ASN A 109 15.08 51.67 7.94
N PRO A 110 14.63 51.93 9.20
CA PRO A 110 13.65 51.27 10.08
C PRO A 110 12.50 52.23 10.49
N GLY A 111 11.46 51.68 11.12
CA GLY A 111 10.74 52.41 12.18
C GLY A 111 9.23 52.27 12.14
N THR A 112 8.67 51.50 13.07
CA THR A 112 7.73 51.95 14.12
C THR A 112 7.18 50.72 14.85
N THR A 113 7.44 50.64 16.15
CA THR A 113 6.63 49.87 17.11
C THR A 113 5.25 50.57 17.24
N PRO A 114 4.17 49.81 17.46
CA PRO A 114 3.59 49.84 18.80
C PRO A 114 3.02 48.51 19.33
N GLU A 115 2.80 48.55 20.64
CA GLU A 115 2.29 47.55 21.58
C GLU A 115 1.00 46.79 21.22
N ASN A 116 1.03 45.50 21.58
CA ASN A 116 0.13 44.79 22.49
C ASN A 116 -1.40 45.01 22.41
N GLY A 117 -2.13 43.92 22.17
CA GLY A 117 -3.55 43.84 22.50
C GLY A 117 -4.26 42.64 21.87
N GLY A 118 -4.65 41.67 22.71
CA GLY A 118 -5.81 40.82 22.44
C GLY A 118 -5.52 39.33 22.31
N THR A 119 -5.46 38.65 23.45
CA THR A 119 -5.74 37.22 23.58
C THR A 119 -7.10 36.94 22.94
N LYS A 120 -7.11 36.34 21.75
CA LYS A 120 -8.31 35.80 21.14
C LYS A 120 -8.41 34.35 21.57
N THR A 121 -9.29 34.12 22.54
CA THR A 121 -9.81 32.81 22.92
C THR A 121 -10.24 32.08 21.66
N THR A 122 -9.50 31.07 21.25
CA THR A 122 -9.99 30.06 20.31
C THR A 122 -10.96 29.19 21.10
N ASP A 123 -12.24 29.29 20.78
CA ASP A 123 -13.24 28.34 21.25
C ASP A 123 -12.78 26.91 20.88
N PRO A 124 -12.80 25.95 21.81
CA PRO A 124 -12.53 24.57 21.48
C PRO A 124 -13.69 24.05 20.61
N MET A 125 -13.37 23.62 19.39
CA MET A 125 -14.29 22.79 18.61
C MET A 125 -14.45 21.44 19.34
N PRO A 126 -15.67 20.88 19.43
CA PRO A 126 -15.97 19.86 20.41
C PRO A 126 -15.17 18.59 20.12
N ALA A 127 -14.76 17.92 21.19
CA ALA A 127 -14.35 16.53 21.14
C ALA A 127 -15.45 15.74 20.40
N SER A 128 -15.06 14.94 19.40
CA SER A 128 -15.96 13.92 18.86
C SER A 128 -16.48 13.09 20.02
N ASP A 129 -17.77 13.24 20.24
CA ASP A 129 -18.56 12.51 21.21
C ASP A 129 -18.54 11.04 20.79
N SER A 130 -17.99 10.18 21.64
CA SER A 130 -18.03 8.74 21.50
C SER A 130 -19.45 8.28 21.81
N GLY A 131 -20.31 8.22 20.79
CA GLY A 131 -21.66 7.69 20.92
C GLY A 131 -22.31 7.44 19.58
N SER A 132 -22.37 6.17 19.15
CA SER A 132 -23.24 5.57 18.12
C SER A 132 -23.73 6.48 16.97
N GLY A 133 -22.85 7.34 16.47
CA GLY A 133 -23.13 8.32 15.42
C GLY A 133 -22.51 7.83 14.12
N GLU A 134 -23.31 7.85 13.06
CA GLU A 134 -22.85 7.57 11.70
C GLU A 134 -21.59 8.41 11.39
N ILE A 135 -20.50 7.74 10.96
CA ILE A 135 -19.22 8.39 10.68
C ILE A 135 -19.39 9.37 9.51
N ASN A 136 -19.10 10.65 9.73
CA ASN A 136 -19.12 11.64 8.65
C ASN A 136 -17.87 11.52 7.77
N TRP A 137 -17.91 10.61 6.79
CA TRP A 137 -16.77 10.34 5.90
C TRP A 137 -16.24 11.56 5.15
N LYS A 138 -17.07 12.58 4.91
CA LYS A 138 -16.65 13.83 4.26
C LYS A 138 -15.63 14.62 5.07
N GLU A 139 -15.72 14.55 6.40
CA GLU A 139 -14.77 15.19 7.30
C GLU A 139 -13.49 14.37 7.46
N VAL A 140 -13.55 13.07 7.16
CA VAL A 140 -12.42 12.13 7.32
C VAL A 140 -11.51 12.15 6.09
N ILE A 141 -12.09 12.08 4.88
CA ILE A 141 -11.33 11.98 3.63
C ILE A 141 -12.11 12.58 2.48
N ALA A 142 -11.45 13.39 1.64
CA ALA A 142 -12.09 13.94 0.45
C ALA A 142 -12.31 12.86 -0.61
N ALA A 143 -13.45 12.92 -1.31
CA ALA A 143 -13.78 12.03 -2.41
C ALA A 143 -12.71 11.98 -3.53
N SER A 144 -12.01 13.09 -3.78
CA SER A 144 -10.90 13.13 -4.75
C SER A 144 -9.72 12.24 -4.33
N VAL A 145 -9.41 12.19 -3.04
CA VAL A 145 -8.34 11.34 -2.50
C VAL A 145 -8.69 9.86 -2.68
N LEU A 146 -9.97 9.49 -2.51
CA LEU A 146 -10.46 8.13 -2.79
C LEU A 146 -10.24 7.75 -4.25
N ASP A 147 -10.63 8.60 -5.20
CA ASP A 147 -10.46 8.32 -6.64
C ASP A 147 -8.98 8.23 -7.03
N GLU A 148 -8.16 9.15 -6.51
CA GLU A 148 -6.72 9.18 -6.75
C GLU A 148 -6.02 7.92 -6.23
N GLU A 149 -6.31 7.49 -4.99
CA GLU A 149 -5.67 6.31 -4.41
C GLU A 149 -6.13 5.01 -5.09
N ILE A 150 -7.42 4.86 -5.38
CA ILE A 150 -7.92 3.70 -6.14
C ILE A 150 -7.26 3.63 -7.52
N LYS A 151 -7.09 4.77 -8.19
CA LYS A 151 -6.35 4.86 -9.46
C LYS A 151 -4.86 4.50 -9.29
N LYS A 152 -4.19 4.98 -8.24
CA LYS A 152 -2.78 4.65 -7.91
C LYS A 152 -2.63 3.13 -7.71
N ILE A 153 -3.52 2.51 -6.92
CA ILE A 153 -3.50 1.06 -6.67
C ILE A 153 -3.79 0.27 -7.94
N ASN A 154 -4.81 0.66 -8.72
CA ASN A 154 -5.13 -0.01 -9.98
C ASN A 154 -3.95 0.02 -10.97
N ASN A 155 -3.26 1.16 -11.07
CA ASN A 155 -2.05 1.28 -11.90
C ASN A 155 -0.89 0.41 -11.41
N ARG A 156 -0.73 0.28 -10.09
CA ARG A 156 0.25 -0.63 -9.48
C ARG A 156 -0.05 -2.09 -9.84
N PHE A 157 -1.30 -2.51 -9.67
CA PHE A 157 -1.73 -3.87 -10.04
C PHE A 157 -1.56 -4.15 -11.52
N ARG A 158 -1.89 -3.19 -12.38
CA ARG A 158 -1.64 -3.29 -13.82
C ARG A 158 -0.20 -3.65 -14.14
N ALA A 159 0.79 -3.08 -13.44
CA ALA A 159 2.20 -3.40 -13.65
C ALA A 159 2.58 -4.77 -13.06
N LYS A 160 2.04 -5.13 -11.90
CA LYS A 160 2.44 -6.34 -11.14
C LYS A 160 1.72 -7.62 -11.56
N LEU A 161 0.54 -7.49 -12.17
CA LEU A 161 -0.30 -8.58 -12.65
C LEU A 161 -0.24 -8.77 -14.17
N GLN A 162 0.75 -8.21 -14.87
CA GLN A 162 0.88 -8.41 -16.33
C GLN A 162 1.15 -9.87 -16.70
N THR A 163 1.96 -10.56 -15.90
CA THR A 163 2.37 -11.93 -16.14
C THR A 163 2.53 -12.67 -14.82
N VAL A 164 2.49 -14.01 -14.86
CA VAL A 164 2.82 -14.87 -13.71
C VAL A 164 4.23 -14.60 -13.19
N ALA A 165 5.19 -14.27 -14.07
CA ALA A 165 6.57 -13.98 -13.67
C ALA A 165 6.66 -12.70 -12.82
N THR A 166 6.05 -11.60 -13.28
CA THR A 166 6.02 -10.33 -12.55
C THR A 166 5.28 -10.48 -11.22
N PHE A 167 4.16 -11.21 -11.22
CA PHE A 167 3.44 -11.54 -9.99
C PHE A 167 4.32 -12.32 -9.00
N ASN A 168 5.02 -13.37 -9.45
CA ASN A 168 5.87 -14.19 -8.58
C ASN A 168 7.00 -13.40 -7.90
N SER A 169 7.48 -12.32 -8.53
CA SER A 169 8.46 -11.41 -7.95
C SER A 169 7.90 -10.40 -6.94
N SER A 170 6.59 -10.20 -6.89
CA SER A 170 5.96 -9.09 -6.16
C SER A 170 4.78 -9.47 -5.26
N TYR A 171 4.26 -10.71 -5.32
CA TYR A 171 3.00 -11.07 -4.67
C TYR A 171 2.92 -10.79 -3.16
N LEU A 172 4.05 -10.72 -2.45
CA LEU A 172 4.10 -10.40 -1.03
C LEU A 172 3.80 -8.92 -0.72
N GLU A 173 3.99 -8.03 -1.71
CA GLU A 173 3.77 -6.58 -1.55
C GLU A 173 2.32 -6.16 -1.86
N LEU A 174 1.54 -7.02 -2.52
CA LEU A 174 0.19 -6.70 -2.99
C LEU A 174 -0.89 -6.65 -1.89
N PRO A 175 -0.91 -7.53 -0.88
CA PRO A 175 -2.02 -7.60 0.07
C PRO A 175 -2.38 -6.31 0.82
N PRO A 176 -1.41 -5.49 1.30
CA PRO A 176 -1.73 -4.19 1.88
C PRO A 176 -2.52 -3.29 0.92
N HIS A 177 -2.16 -3.27 -0.36
CA HIS A 177 -2.85 -2.46 -1.37
C HIS A 177 -4.23 -3.02 -1.73
N VAL A 178 -4.41 -4.33 -1.74
CA VAL A 178 -5.72 -4.96 -1.93
C VAL A 178 -6.66 -4.56 -0.79
N THR A 179 -6.19 -4.70 0.44
CA THR A 179 -6.93 -4.34 1.65
C THR A 179 -7.28 -2.85 1.68
N THR A 180 -6.36 -2.00 1.22
CA THR A 180 -6.61 -0.56 1.05
C THR A 180 -7.71 -0.31 0.01
N MET A 181 -7.65 -0.98 -1.14
CA MET A 181 -8.69 -0.86 -2.17
C MET A 181 -10.07 -1.29 -1.65
N ALA A 182 -10.13 -2.36 -0.87
CA ALA A 182 -11.35 -2.80 -0.21
C ALA A 182 -11.88 -1.73 0.77
N ALA A 183 -11.02 -1.23 1.67
CA ALA A 183 -11.37 -0.24 2.66
C ALA A 183 -11.87 1.07 2.03
N LEU A 184 -11.14 1.62 1.06
CA LEU A 184 -11.52 2.87 0.39
C LEU A 184 -12.79 2.73 -0.44
N SER A 185 -13.05 1.54 -0.99
CA SER A 185 -14.30 1.26 -1.69
C SER A 185 -15.48 1.18 -0.71
N ALA A 186 -15.30 0.57 0.46
CA ALA A 186 -16.31 0.58 1.52
C ALA A 186 -16.61 2.01 1.99
N ILE A 187 -15.58 2.84 2.18
CA ILE A 187 -15.73 4.27 2.50
C ILE A 187 -16.49 4.99 1.40
N ALA A 188 -16.12 4.80 0.13
CA ALA A 188 -16.77 5.49 -0.98
C ALA A 188 -18.26 5.17 -1.11
N ALA A 189 -18.69 3.94 -0.78
CA ALA A 189 -20.10 3.56 -0.75
C ALA A 189 -20.92 4.40 0.25
N GLN A 190 -20.30 4.78 1.37
CA GLN A 190 -20.91 5.56 2.46
C GLN A 190 -20.62 7.06 2.38
N HIS A 191 -19.62 7.46 1.58
CA HIS A 191 -19.20 8.85 1.45
C HIS A 191 -20.34 9.70 0.87
N PRO A 192 -20.64 10.91 1.34
CA PRO A 192 -21.78 11.69 0.81
C PRO A 192 -21.50 12.28 -0.57
N ASP A 193 -20.27 12.71 -0.85
CA ASP A 193 -19.91 13.21 -2.19
C ASP A 193 -19.79 12.05 -3.20
N GLU A 194 -19.89 12.38 -4.49
CA GLU A 194 -19.88 11.40 -5.59
C GLU A 194 -18.46 11.14 -6.10
N VAL A 195 -18.11 9.85 -6.27
CA VAL A 195 -16.96 9.42 -7.08
C VAL A 195 -17.47 8.60 -8.27
N ARG A 196 -16.76 8.63 -9.41
CA ARG A 196 -17.24 8.07 -10.70
C ARG A 196 -17.73 6.62 -10.59
N TRP A 197 -17.11 5.83 -9.73
CA TRP A 197 -17.35 4.39 -9.56
C TRP A 197 -18.18 4.05 -8.32
N LYS A 198 -18.72 5.06 -7.60
CA LYS A 198 -19.44 4.88 -6.32
C LYS A 198 -20.61 3.90 -6.40
N LYS A 199 -21.38 3.94 -7.48
CA LYS A 199 -22.49 3.01 -7.72
C LYS A 199 -22.09 1.53 -7.69
N ASN A 200 -20.80 1.23 -7.88
CA ASN A 200 -20.23 -0.11 -7.87
C ASN A 200 -19.21 -0.27 -6.72
N ALA A 201 -19.19 0.64 -5.74
CA ALA A 201 -18.17 0.65 -4.70
C ALA A 201 -18.18 -0.63 -3.86
N ASN A 202 -19.35 -1.12 -3.46
CA ASN A 202 -19.47 -2.40 -2.74
C ASN A 202 -19.03 -3.59 -3.61
N GLN A 203 -19.25 -3.54 -4.93
CA GLN A 203 -18.71 -4.56 -5.85
C GLN A 203 -17.18 -4.53 -5.90
N ILE A 204 -16.56 -3.35 -5.94
CA ILE A 204 -15.08 -3.21 -5.92
C ILE A 204 -14.52 -3.70 -4.57
N ARG A 205 -15.20 -3.38 -3.46
CA ARG A 205 -14.84 -3.88 -2.12
C ARG A 205 -14.79 -5.40 -2.10
N ASP A 206 -15.86 -6.05 -2.55
CA ASP A 206 -16.00 -7.51 -2.50
C ASP A 206 -15.02 -8.21 -3.46
N LEU A 207 -14.85 -7.67 -4.68
CA LEU A 207 -13.83 -8.15 -5.61
C LEU A 207 -12.42 -8.02 -5.03
N SER A 208 -12.12 -6.91 -4.35
CA SER A 208 -10.82 -6.71 -3.70
C SER A 208 -10.61 -7.72 -2.58
N ALA A 209 -11.59 -7.88 -1.68
CA ALA A 209 -11.52 -8.87 -0.61
C ALA A 209 -11.35 -10.31 -1.16
N SER A 210 -12.02 -10.63 -2.27
CA SER A 210 -11.92 -11.95 -2.91
C SER A 210 -10.49 -12.31 -3.37
N MET A 211 -9.64 -11.32 -3.62
CA MET A 211 -8.26 -11.56 -4.01
C MET A 211 -7.42 -12.19 -2.89
N LEU A 212 -7.82 -12.04 -1.62
CA LEU A 212 -7.07 -12.52 -0.45
C LEU A 212 -7.76 -13.65 0.32
N THR A 213 -8.81 -14.28 -0.23
CA THR A 213 -9.52 -15.39 0.43
C THR A 213 -8.62 -16.59 0.71
N GLU A 214 -7.62 -16.81 -0.14
CA GLU A 214 -6.62 -17.85 0.02
C GLU A 214 -5.23 -17.22 0.16
N LYS A 215 -4.37 -17.84 0.97
CA LYS A 215 -2.98 -17.37 1.13
C LYS A 215 -2.25 -17.38 -0.20
N LEU A 216 -1.78 -16.20 -0.63
CA LEU A 216 -1.02 -16.07 -1.87
C LEU A 216 0.29 -16.87 -1.82
N GLN A 217 0.61 -17.53 -2.92
CA GLN A 217 1.85 -18.26 -3.16
C GLN A 217 2.39 -17.93 -4.56
N ARG A 218 3.63 -18.33 -4.85
CA ARG A 218 4.11 -18.28 -6.23
C ARG A 218 3.32 -19.26 -7.10
N GLY A 219 3.06 -18.88 -8.35
CA GLY A 219 2.50 -19.74 -9.37
C GLY A 219 1.17 -19.27 -9.96
N PRO A 220 0.68 -19.99 -10.98
CA PRO A 220 -0.47 -19.57 -11.77
C PRO A 220 -1.79 -19.53 -10.98
N LYS A 221 -1.93 -20.33 -9.91
CA LYS A 221 -3.14 -20.35 -9.08
C LYS A 221 -3.37 -19.01 -8.37
N SER A 222 -2.40 -18.55 -7.58
CA SER A 222 -2.52 -17.27 -6.87
C SER A 222 -2.46 -16.08 -7.82
N TYR A 223 -1.76 -16.19 -8.95
CA TYR A 223 -1.85 -15.19 -10.01
C TYR A 223 -3.29 -15.04 -10.50
N LYS A 224 -3.95 -16.15 -10.84
CA LYS A 224 -5.35 -16.15 -11.30
C LYS A 224 -6.30 -15.56 -10.26
N GLN A 225 -6.15 -15.98 -8.99
CA GLN A 225 -6.92 -15.47 -7.85
C GLN A 225 -6.86 -13.95 -7.71
N MET A 226 -5.69 -13.34 -7.96
CA MET A 226 -5.53 -11.88 -7.93
C MET A 226 -6.01 -11.23 -9.23
N ASN A 227 -5.67 -11.83 -10.38
CA ASN A 227 -5.83 -11.22 -11.69
C ASN A 227 -7.29 -11.19 -12.14
N GLU A 228 -8.09 -12.22 -11.87
CA GLU A 228 -9.50 -12.24 -12.29
C GLU A 228 -10.33 -11.13 -11.64
N PRO A 229 -10.33 -10.96 -10.30
CA PRO A 229 -11.04 -9.83 -9.70
C PRO A 229 -10.45 -8.48 -10.13
N TYR A 230 -9.14 -8.39 -10.36
CA TYR A 230 -8.48 -7.16 -10.80
C TYR A 230 -8.98 -6.71 -12.17
N LEU A 231 -9.13 -7.62 -13.13
CA LEU A 231 -9.68 -7.31 -14.45
C LEU A 231 -11.13 -6.81 -14.34
N ASN A 232 -11.96 -7.47 -13.52
CA ASN A 232 -13.33 -7.03 -13.27
C ASN A 232 -13.39 -5.63 -12.63
N ILE A 233 -12.50 -5.33 -11.68
CA ILE A 233 -12.37 -3.99 -11.09
C ILE A 233 -11.95 -2.98 -12.18
N GLY A 234 -10.99 -3.33 -13.03
CA GLY A 234 -10.57 -2.48 -14.15
C GLY A 234 -11.73 -2.12 -15.09
N ASP A 235 -12.55 -3.11 -15.44
CA ASP A 235 -13.75 -2.94 -16.26
C ASP A 235 -14.77 -2.02 -15.57
N ILE A 236 -15.04 -2.21 -14.28
CA ILE A 236 -15.89 -1.32 -13.48
C ILE A 236 -15.36 0.12 -13.47
N LEU A 237 -14.07 0.30 -13.18
CA LEU A 237 -13.43 1.62 -13.10
C LEU A 237 -13.42 2.35 -14.46
N SER A 238 -13.42 1.60 -15.56
CA SER A 238 -13.54 2.12 -16.93
C SER A 238 -14.98 2.46 -17.34
N GLY A 239 -15.97 2.15 -16.49
CA GLY A 239 -17.39 2.40 -16.75
C GLY A 239 -18.11 1.28 -17.50
N SER A 240 -17.47 0.12 -17.66
CA SER A 240 -18.00 -1.06 -18.37
C SER A 240 -18.11 -2.27 -17.43
N PRO A 241 -18.92 -2.22 -16.35
CA PRO A 241 -18.98 -3.30 -15.37
C PRO A 241 -19.36 -4.64 -16.05
N PRO A 242 -18.62 -5.73 -15.80
CA PRO A 242 -18.89 -7.00 -16.43
C PRO A 242 -20.19 -7.61 -15.88
N GLY A 243 -20.93 -8.31 -16.75
CA GLY A 243 -22.14 -9.02 -16.35
C GLY A 243 -21.84 -10.31 -15.58
N GLY A 244 -22.79 -10.78 -14.77
CA GLY A 244 -22.71 -12.07 -14.08
C GLY A 244 -21.79 -12.09 -12.85
N LEU A 245 -21.40 -10.92 -12.33
CA LEU A 245 -20.79 -10.82 -11.01
C LEU A 245 -21.81 -11.19 -9.93
N ALA A 246 -21.32 -11.70 -8.81
CA ALA A 246 -22.14 -11.86 -7.62
C ALA A 246 -22.55 -10.48 -7.09
N GLU A 247 -23.82 -10.34 -6.71
CA GLU A 247 -24.32 -9.13 -6.07
C GLU A 247 -23.51 -8.84 -4.79
N PRO A 248 -23.11 -7.59 -4.57
CA PRO A 248 -22.31 -7.24 -3.41
C PRO A 248 -23.15 -7.28 -2.13
N ASN A 249 -22.50 -7.58 -1.00
CA ASN A 249 -23.17 -7.54 0.31
C ASN A 249 -23.31 -6.10 0.81
N GLU A 250 -24.48 -5.49 0.62
CA GLU A 250 -24.70 -4.08 1.00
C GLU A 250 -24.49 -3.79 2.50
N ASP A 251 -24.71 -4.77 3.38
CA ASP A 251 -24.71 -4.60 4.85
C ASP A 251 -23.48 -5.21 5.55
N GLY A 252 -22.47 -5.64 4.78
CA GLY A 252 -21.30 -6.32 5.35
C GLY A 252 -20.42 -5.41 6.22
N ALA A 253 -20.04 -5.89 7.40
CA ALA A 253 -19.15 -5.17 8.31
C ALA A 253 -17.74 -5.01 7.70
N MET A 254 -17.06 -3.88 7.97
CA MET A 254 -15.77 -3.60 7.34
C MET A 254 -14.70 -4.65 7.64
N VAL A 255 -14.71 -5.26 8.83
CA VAL A 255 -13.77 -6.33 9.22
C VAL A 255 -13.83 -7.58 8.35
N GLU A 256 -14.97 -7.83 7.69
CA GLU A 256 -15.12 -8.98 6.78
C GLU A 256 -14.29 -8.82 5.50
N TYR A 257 -13.95 -7.58 5.14
CA TYR A 257 -13.25 -7.23 3.89
C TYR A 257 -11.87 -6.62 4.14
N VAL A 258 -11.65 -6.05 5.32
CA VAL A 258 -10.47 -5.24 5.65
C VAL A 258 -9.70 -5.89 6.80
N ASP A 259 -8.77 -6.77 6.45
CA ASP A 259 -7.85 -7.39 7.41
C ASP A 259 -6.95 -6.33 8.09
N ILE A 260 -7.00 -6.27 9.43
CA ILE A 260 -6.23 -5.29 10.21
C ILE A 260 -4.72 -5.44 9.99
N GLY A 261 -4.21 -6.66 9.80
CA GLY A 261 -2.77 -6.90 9.62
C GLY A 261 -2.26 -6.29 8.32
N PHE A 262 -3.02 -6.38 7.23
CA PHE A 262 -2.70 -5.74 5.96
C PHE A 262 -2.99 -4.24 5.96
N LEU A 263 -4.01 -3.79 6.69
CA LEU A 263 -4.31 -2.38 6.90
C LEU A 263 -3.15 -1.67 7.61
N MET A 264 -2.64 -2.25 8.70
CA MET A 264 -1.50 -1.70 9.45
C MET A 264 -0.22 -1.69 8.60
N LYS A 265 -0.01 -2.70 7.75
CA LYS A 265 1.10 -2.67 6.77
C LYS A 265 0.94 -1.54 5.74
N ARG A 266 -0.27 -1.19 5.30
CA ARG A 266 -0.48 -0.01 4.43
C ARG A 266 -0.13 1.28 5.15
N ILE A 267 -0.54 1.40 6.41
CA ILE A 267 -0.19 2.53 7.26
C ILE A 267 1.33 2.64 7.41
N GLU A 268 2.03 1.53 7.68
CA GLU A 268 3.50 1.47 7.75
C GLU A 268 4.17 1.94 6.44
N ILE A 269 3.67 1.52 5.29
CA ILE A 269 4.19 1.96 3.99
C ILE A 269 4.12 3.49 3.87
N GLY A 270 2.98 4.09 4.23
CA GLY A 270 2.78 5.54 4.17
C GLY A 270 3.65 6.31 5.16
N THR A 271 3.68 5.87 6.42
CA THR A 271 4.52 6.52 7.44
C THR A 271 6.01 6.41 7.13
N LYS A 272 6.47 5.26 6.64
CA LYS A 272 7.86 5.09 6.23
C LYS A 272 8.22 5.98 5.04
N TRP A 273 7.32 6.11 4.06
CA TRP A 273 7.54 7.05 2.95
C TRP A 273 7.67 8.49 3.45
N MET A 274 6.78 8.94 4.34
CA MET A 274 6.84 10.28 4.95
C MET A 274 8.14 10.49 5.74
N GLN A 275 8.61 9.47 6.46
CA GLN A 275 9.85 9.54 7.23
C GLN A 275 11.09 9.75 6.33
N VAL A 276 11.18 9.04 5.22
CA VAL A 276 12.41 9.00 4.40
C VAL A 276 12.48 10.14 3.37
N ASN A 277 11.33 10.72 2.98
CA ASN A 277 11.29 11.75 1.93
C ASN A 277 11.20 13.18 2.49
N VAL A 278 11.09 13.39 3.80
CA VAL A 278 10.95 14.73 4.40
C VAL A 278 12.08 15.01 5.39
N GLY A 279 13.25 15.34 4.83
CA GLY A 279 14.46 15.64 5.61
C GLY A 279 14.81 17.13 5.73
N SER A 280 14.14 18.00 4.97
CA SER A 280 14.39 19.44 4.92
C SER A 280 13.09 20.21 4.63
N GLU A 281 13.11 21.52 4.81
CA GLU A 281 11.97 22.39 4.44
C GLU A 281 11.70 22.34 2.94
N GLU A 282 12.74 22.28 2.12
CA GLU A 282 12.61 22.11 0.66
C GLU A 282 11.90 20.79 0.33
N ALA A 283 12.34 19.68 0.92
CA ALA A 283 11.73 18.38 0.71
C ALA A 283 10.28 18.30 1.24
N LEU A 284 9.98 18.99 2.34
CA LEU A 284 8.61 19.14 2.85
C LEU A 284 7.69 19.80 1.82
N MET A 285 8.19 20.87 1.18
CA MET A 285 7.41 21.62 0.18
C MET A 285 7.32 20.89 -1.16
N GLU A 286 8.39 20.21 -1.59
CA GLU A 286 8.40 19.40 -2.81
C GLU A 286 7.40 18.23 -2.73
N ASN A 287 7.28 17.62 -1.54
CA ASN A 287 6.42 16.47 -1.29
C ASN A 287 5.06 16.84 -0.67
N ALA A 288 4.69 18.13 -0.68
CA ALA A 288 3.53 18.66 0.02
C ALA A 288 2.23 17.89 -0.26
N ASP A 289 1.94 17.60 -1.53
CA ASP A 289 0.69 16.96 -1.92
C ASP A 289 0.67 15.47 -1.55
N ASP A 290 1.80 14.77 -1.69
CA ASP A 290 1.91 13.38 -1.28
C ASP A 290 1.82 13.21 0.25
N ILE A 291 2.37 14.16 1.03
CA ILE A 291 2.21 14.17 2.50
C ILE A 291 0.75 14.34 2.88
N LYS A 292 0.04 15.30 2.26
CA LYS A 292 -1.40 15.51 2.50
C LYS A 292 -2.21 14.27 2.13
N HIS A 293 -1.89 13.65 1.00
CA HIS A 293 -2.53 12.42 0.52
C HIS A 293 -2.34 11.27 1.51
N GLU A 294 -1.10 11.00 1.92
CA GLU A 294 -0.82 9.93 2.90
C GLU A 294 -1.44 10.23 4.27
N ALA A 295 -1.39 11.47 4.76
CA ALA A 295 -2.03 11.83 6.03
C ALA A 295 -3.56 11.62 6.00
N ALA A 296 -4.22 11.96 4.89
CA ALA A 296 -5.65 11.72 4.70
C ALA A 296 -5.97 10.21 4.66
N LEU A 297 -5.16 9.42 3.95
CA LEU A 297 -5.32 7.97 3.91
C LEU A 297 -5.12 7.34 5.29
N LEU A 298 -4.07 7.71 6.02
CA LEU A 298 -3.83 7.21 7.38
C LEU A 298 -5.02 7.48 8.30
N GLY A 299 -5.55 8.70 8.29
CA GLY A 299 -6.76 9.05 9.05
C GLY A 299 -7.98 8.21 8.67
N ALA A 300 -8.21 8.01 7.36
CA ALA A 300 -9.30 7.20 6.87
C ALA A 300 -9.17 5.71 7.26
N LEU A 301 -7.98 5.12 7.07
CA LEU A 301 -7.72 3.72 7.40
C LEU A 301 -7.79 3.46 8.91
N LEU A 302 -7.37 4.40 9.74
CA LEU A 302 -7.60 4.31 11.20
C LEU A 302 -9.09 4.43 11.55
N THR A 303 -9.83 5.27 10.84
CA THR A 303 -11.28 5.41 11.09
C THR A 303 -12.02 4.12 10.79
N VAL A 304 -11.58 3.35 9.78
CA VAL A 304 -12.12 2.02 9.47
C VAL A 304 -12.03 1.06 10.65
N THR A 305 -10.95 1.08 11.44
CA THR A 305 -10.83 0.15 12.58
C THR A 305 -11.74 0.49 13.75
N MET A 306 -12.35 1.68 13.74
CA MET A 306 -13.28 2.17 14.76
C MET A 306 -14.74 2.10 14.32
N THR A 307 -15.04 1.59 13.12
CA THR A 307 -16.43 1.41 12.67
C THR A 307 -17.14 0.32 13.45
N GLU A 308 -18.45 0.41 13.59
CA GLU A 308 -19.27 -0.63 14.21
C GLU A 308 -19.01 -2.00 13.58
N GLY A 309 -18.86 -3.02 14.44
CA GLY A 309 -18.62 -4.40 14.01
C GLY A 309 -17.17 -4.68 13.60
N TYR A 310 -16.25 -3.71 13.70
CA TYR A 310 -14.83 -3.98 13.44
C TYR A 310 -14.15 -4.74 14.59
N GLY A 311 -14.59 -4.49 15.83
CA GLY A 311 -14.12 -5.16 17.04
C GLY A 311 -13.35 -4.27 18.03
N TYR A 312 -13.14 -2.98 17.72
CA TYR A 312 -12.45 -2.02 18.59
C TYR A 312 -13.31 -0.79 18.94
N GLU A 313 -14.57 -0.74 18.52
CA GLU A 313 -15.49 0.40 18.69
C GLU A 313 -15.72 0.77 20.16
N GLU A 314 -15.65 -0.20 21.06
CA GLU A 314 -15.82 -0.02 22.52
C GLU A 314 -14.48 -0.02 23.29
N ASP A 315 -13.34 -0.15 22.61
CA ASP A 315 -12.03 -0.17 23.25
C ASP A 315 -11.46 1.26 23.38
N ASP A 316 -11.59 1.86 24.56
CA ASP A 316 -11.16 3.22 24.84
C ASP A 316 -9.65 3.43 24.71
N ASP A 317 -8.84 2.43 25.02
CA ASP A 317 -7.37 2.51 24.89
C ASP A 317 -6.97 2.50 23.42
N PHE A 318 -7.57 1.61 22.62
CA PHE A 318 -7.36 1.57 21.18
C PHE A 318 -7.80 2.88 20.51
N LYS A 319 -9.00 3.38 20.85
CA LYS A 319 -9.52 4.68 20.37
C LYS A 319 -8.58 5.82 20.73
N ALA A 320 -8.00 5.83 21.94
CA ALA A 320 -7.04 6.85 22.36
C ALA A 320 -5.75 6.82 21.51
N PHE A 321 -5.23 5.64 21.18
CA PHE A 321 -4.07 5.51 20.30
C PHE A 321 -4.37 5.94 18.86
N ALA A 322 -5.50 5.50 18.30
CA ALA A 322 -5.95 5.91 16.97
C ALA A 322 -6.11 7.44 16.89
N LYS A 323 -6.71 8.06 17.92
CA LYS A 323 -6.83 9.51 18.04
C LYS A 323 -5.48 10.22 18.05
N GLY A 324 -4.52 9.74 18.85
CA GLY A 324 -3.17 10.30 18.87
C GLY A 324 -2.49 10.29 17.50
N MET A 325 -2.69 9.22 16.73
CA MET A 325 -2.17 9.13 15.36
C MET A 325 -2.89 10.08 14.40
N MET A 326 -4.22 10.21 14.50
CA MET A 326 -5.00 11.16 13.71
C MET A 326 -4.59 12.61 14.00
N ASP A 327 -4.32 12.96 15.26
CA ASP A 327 -3.84 14.29 15.65
C ASP A 327 -2.45 14.56 15.04
N GLY A 328 -1.58 13.54 14.98
CA GLY A 328 -0.32 13.61 14.23
C GLY A 328 -0.52 13.85 12.73
N CYS A 329 -1.48 13.14 12.09
CA CYS A 329 -1.83 13.33 10.68
C CYS A 329 -2.32 14.75 10.36
N LYS A 330 -3.13 15.33 11.25
CA LYS A 330 -3.56 16.74 11.14
C LYS A 330 -2.36 17.68 11.23
N LYS A 331 -1.48 17.44 12.20
CA LYS A 331 -0.31 18.30 12.43
C LYS A 331 0.70 18.27 11.28
N VAL A 332 0.95 17.11 10.64
CA VAL A 332 1.81 17.06 9.43
C VAL A 332 1.16 17.80 8.25
N THR A 333 -0.17 17.71 8.12
CA THR A 333 -0.93 18.42 7.08
C THR A 333 -0.85 19.95 7.26
N GLU A 334 -1.00 20.44 8.50
CA GLU A 334 -0.86 21.85 8.85
C GLU A 334 0.57 22.37 8.61
N ALA A 335 1.57 21.54 8.92
CA ALA A 335 2.98 21.87 8.73
C ALA A 335 3.31 22.11 7.25
N VAL A 336 2.78 21.29 6.35
CA VAL A 336 2.91 21.49 4.89
C VAL A 336 2.31 22.83 4.46
N GLY A 337 1.14 23.20 5.01
CA GLY A 337 0.48 24.47 4.69
C GLY A 337 1.27 25.72 5.09
N THR A 338 2.23 25.57 6.01
CA THR A 338 3.06 26.66 6.56
C THR A 338 4.54 26.52 6.23
N GLY A 339 4.94 25.47 5.51
CA GLY A 339 6.35 25.14 5.25
C GLY A 339 7.18 24.91 6.51
N ASN A 340 6.55 24.53 7.63
CA ASN A 340 7.20 24.46 8.93
C ASN A 340 7.69 23.04 9.24
N LEU A 341 8.99 22.79 9.00
CA LEU A 341 9.59 21.46 9.22
C LEU A 341 9.55 21.02 10.68
N GLU A 342 9.72 21.93 11.65
CA GLU A 342 9.65 21.59 13.07
C GLU A 342 8.25 21.08 13.46
N ASN A 343 7.20 21.74 12.97
CA ASN A 343 5.83 21.29 13.17
C ASN A 343 5.56 19.95 12.49
N TYR A 344 6.14 19.73 11.30
CA TYR A 344 6.06 18.43 10.62
C TYR A 344 6.69 17.34 11.48
N GLN A 345 7.92 17.55 11.98
CA GLN A 345 8.64 16.59 12.82
C GLN A 345 7.88 16.28 14.11
N LEU A 346 7.26 17.31 14.73
CA LEU A 346 6.42 17.12 15.90
C LEU A 346 5.15 16.30 15.57
N GLY A 347 4.49 16.58 14.44
CA GLY A 347 3.35 15.79 13.98
C GLY A 347 3.73 14.33 13.69
N PHE A 348 4.86 14.11 13.03
CA PHE A 348 5.38 12.78 12.74
C PHE A 348 5.75 12.02 14.03
N SER A 349 6.31 12.71 15.03
CA SER A 349 6.60 12.09 16.34
C SER A 349 5.32 11.62 17.05
N LEU A 350 4.21 12.33 16.92
CA LEU A 350 2.91 11.88 17.46
C LEU A 350 2.44 10.59 16.78
N ILE A 351 2.59 10.49 15.46
CA ILE A 351 2.28 9.27 14.70
C ILE A 351 3.14 8.10 15.20
N ASP A 352 4.46 8.28 15.30
CA ASP A 352 5.39 7.24 15.73
C ASP A 352 5.14 6.77 17.18
N GLN A 353 4.84 7.72 18.08
CA GLN A 353 4.47 7.40 19.46
C GLN A 353 3.16 6.62 19.54
N ALA A 354 2.17 6.92 18.70
CA ALA A 354 0.92 6.18 18.66
C ALA A 354 1.16 4.73 18.20
N CYS A 355 1.96 4.53 17.15
CA CYS A 355 2.38 3.20 16.70
C CYS A 355 3.06 2.41 17.83
N THR A 356 4.02 3.03 18.52
CA THR A 356 4.77 2.40 19.61
C THR A 356 3.88 2.02 20.78
N LYS A 357 2.99 2.92 21.20
CA LYS A 357 2.07 2.68 22.34
C LYS A 357 1.06 1.59 22.00
N CYS A 358 0.44 1.66 20.82
CA CYS A 358 -0.53 0.66 20.38
C CYS A 358 0.10 -0.74 20.29
N HIS A 359 1.26 -0.88 19.65
CA HIS A 359 1.95 -2.18 19.56
C HIS A 359 2.55 -2.68 20.89
N GLY A 360 2.69 -1.80 21.88
CA GLY A 360 2.98 -2.21 23.26
C GLY A 360 1.85 -3.02 23.91
N THR A 361 0.62 -2.88 23.41
CA THR A 361 -0.60 -3.49 23.97
C THR A 361 -1.26 -4.51 23.02
N TYR A 362 -1.34 -4.22 21.71
CA TYR A 362 -2.25 -4.90 20.76
C TYR A 362 -1.54 -5.64 19.59
N ARG A 363 -0.34 -6.20 19.82
CA ARG A 363 0.52 -6.71 18.75
C ARG A 363 -0.08 -7.80 17.84
#